data_AF-A0A3D1N3K7-F1
#
_entry.id   AF-A0A3D1N3K7-F1
#
_cell.length_a   1.000
_cell.length_b   1.000
_cell.length_c   1.000
_cell.angle_alpha   90.00
_cell.angle_beta   90.00
_cell.angle_gamma   90.00
#
_symmetry.space_group_name_H-M   'P 1'
#
loop_
_entity.id
_entity.type
_entity.pdbx_description
1 polymer ?
#
loop_
_entity_poly.entity_id
_entity_poly.type
_entity_poly.pdbx_seq_one_letter_code
_entity_poly.pdbx_strand_id
1 'polypeptide(L)'
;MKWIVMLLIFGGGIYYLVNRHKAELRHQEMVEELKKEQIKKAETAVLPPNPERIYPTKFSPATLEALRALTQDADEKVRYASMDVLWQVQDERVPGIIRKMFETETESQVKKNIISMLAKDKSKLSLNLITYAINNYDKETRLKAVEAIGTFSSPEAIAALNPVMNDYDEEIRLKTVEAVNNIRKDIQAEKEKRMREIEATTKSSSF
;
A
#
# COMPACT_ATOMS: atom_id res chain seq x y z
N MET A 1 -9.27 41.82 -58.81
CA MET A 1 -10.06 41.39 -57.63
C MET A 1 -9.89 39.92 -57.28
N LYS A 2 -9.84 38.97 -58.23
CA LYS A 2 -9.74 37.52 -57.95
C LYS A 2 -8.52 37.07 -57.12
N TRP A 3 -7.36 37.71 -57.29
CA TRP A 3 -6.13 37.34 -56.56
C TRP A 3 -6.14 37.77 -55.09
N ILE A 4 -6.89 38.82 -54.72
CA ILE A 4 -7.03 39.26 -53.33
C ILE A 4 -7.83 38.23 -52.53
N VAL A 5 -8.92 37.71 -53.11
CA VAL A 5 -9.74 36.66 -52.50
C VAL A 5 -8.91 35.37 -52.33
N MET A 6 -8.09 35.03 -53.31
CA MET A 6 -7.22 33.86 -53.25
C MET A 6 -6.14 33.98 -52.15
N LEU A 7 -5.54 35.16 -51.99
CA LEU A 7 -4.59 35.45 -50.90
C LEU A 7 -5.24 35.38 -49.52
N LEU A 8 -6.49 35.85 -49.37
CA LEU A 8 -7.23 35.78 -48.11
C LEU A 8 -7.57 34.34 -47.71
N ILE A 9 -7.99 33.51 -48.67
CA ILE A 9 -8.26 32.08 -48.43
C ILE A 9 -6.96 31.35 -48.04
N PHE A 10 -5.87 31.63 -48.74
CA PHE A 10 -4.57 31.03 -48.44
C PHE A 10 -4.03 31.45 -47.06
N GLY A 11 -4.08 32.74 -46.74
CA GLY A 11 -3.69 33.27 -45.42
C GLY A 11 -4.57 32.73 -44.29
N GLY A 12 -5.89 32.64 -44.50
CA GLY A 12 -6.82 32.04 -43.55
C GLY A 12 -6.58 30.55 -43.34
N GLY A 13 -6.26 29.80 -44.40
CA GLY A 13 -5.90 28.39 -44.33
C GLY A 13 -4.61 28.15 -43.54
N ILE A 14 -3.56 28.95 -43.79
CA ILE A 14 -2.31 28.89 -43.01
C ILE A 14 -2.57 29.25 -41.54
N TYR A 15 -3.33 30.32 -41.28
CA TYR A 15 -3.69 30.72 -39.92
C TYR A 15 -4.44 29.61 -39.18
N TYR A 16 -5.43 28.98 -39.84
CA TYR A 16 -6.17 27.86 -39.28
C TYR A 16 -5.26 26.67 -38.97
N LEU A 17 -4.37 26.29 -39.88
CA LEU A 17 -3.42 25.18 -39.68
C LEU A 17 -2.47 25.45 -38.49
N VAL A 18 -1.91 26.66 -38.41
CA VAL A 18 -1.03 27.06 -37.32
C VAL A 18 -1.77 27.10 -35.99
N ASN A 19 -3.00 27.63 -35.96
CA ASN A 19 -3.79 27.72 -34.74
C ASN A 19 -4.24 26.33 -34.25
N ARG A 20 -4.64 25.45 -35.16
CA ARG A 20 -4.97 24.05 -34.87
C ARG A 20 -3.77 23.31 -34.30
N HIS A 21 -2.60 23.42 -34.94
CA HIS A 21 -1.38 22.77 -34.46
C HIS A 21 -0.95 23.30 -33.09
N LYS A 22 -1.06 24.62 -32.84
CA LYS A 22 -0.83 25.19 -31.50
C LYS A 22 -1.82 24.67 -30.46
N ALA A 23 -3.08 24.43 -30.83
CA ALA A 23 -4.08 23.83 -29.93
C ALA A 23 -3.73 22.37 -29.59
N GLU A 24 -3.29 21.60 -30.58
CA GLU A 24 -2.83 20.21 -30.40
C GLU A 24 -1.60 20.14 -29.48
N LEU A 25 -0.61 21.03 -29.65
CA LEU A 25 0.55 21.11 -28.76
C LEU A 25 0.14 21.45 -27.31
N ARG A 26 -0.73 22.45 -27.11
CA ARG A 26 -1.25 22.78 -25.77
C ARG A 26 -2.00 21.61 -25.13
N HIS A 27 -2.77 20.87 -25.93
CA HIS A 27 -3.47 19.69 -25.44
C HIS A 27 -2.50 18.58 -25.03
N GLN A 28 -1.45 18.34 -25.83
CA GLN A 28 -0.39 17.39 -25.50
C GLN A 28 0.36 17.78 -24.22
N GLU A 29 0.74 19.05 -24.08
CA GLU A 29 1.38 19.58 -22.88
C GLU A 29 0.51 19.39 -21.63
N MET A 30 -0.78 19.75 -21.72
CA MET A 30 -1.75 19.57 -20.63
C MET A 30 -1.91 18.09 -20.25
N VAL A 31 -2.00 17.19 -21.23
CA VAL A 31 -2.06 15.73 -20.99
C VAL A 31 -0.79 15.23 -20.30
N GLU A 32 0.39 15.68 -20.73
CA GLU A 32 1.66 15.31 -20.11
C GLU A 32 1.79 15.85 -18.67
N GLU A 33 1.30 17.06 -18.39
CA GLU A 33 1.22 17.57 -17.02
C GLU A 33 0.27 16.75 -16.14
N LEU A 34 -0.94 16.45 -16.64
CA LEU A 34 -1.90 15.60 -15.93
C LEU A 34 -1.36 14.19 -15.67
N LYS A 35 -0.62 13.61 -16.63
CA LYS A 35 0.11 12.35 -16.41
C LYS A 35 1.11 12.49 -15.28
N LYS A 36 1.97 13.51 -15.30
CA LYS A 36 2.97 13.76 -14.25
C LYS A 36 2.34 13.93 -12.87
N GLU A 37 1.25 14.68 -12.78
CA GLU A 37 0.52 14.86 -11.52
C GLU A 37 -0.10 13.55 -11.01
N GLN A 38 -0.74 12.78 -11.88
CA GLN A 38 -1.33 11.50 -11.51
C GLN A 38 -0.27 10.47 -11.07
N ILE A 39 0.88 10.43 -11.73
CA ILE A 39 2.03 9.62 -11.33
C ILE A 39 2.53 10.05 -9.96
N LYS A 40 2.78 11.36 -9.76
CA LYS A 40 3.28 11.90 -8.49
C LYS A 40 2.33 11.59 -7.33
N LYS A 41 1.02 11.67 -7.57
CA LYS A 41 -0.02 11.30 -6.59
C LYS A 41 -0.02 9.80 -6.28
N ALA A 42 0.32 8.96 -7.25
CA ALA A 42 0.46 7.52 -7.05
C ALA A 42 1.75 7.14 -6.31
N GLU A 43 2.87 7.83 -6.60
CA GLU A 43 4.16 7.65 -5.90
C GLU A 43 4.08 8.09 -4.43
N THR A 44 3.15 8.99 -4.11
CA THR A 44 2.84 9.44 -2.76
C THR A 44 1.64 8.72 -2.14
N ALA A 45 1.23 7.56 -2.71
CA ALA A 45 0.15 6.76 -2.16
C ALA A 45 0.51 6.26 -0.76
N VAL A 46 0.09 7.04 0.24
CA VAL A 46 0.21 6.72 1.65
C VAL A 46 -0.65 5.50 1.93
N LEU A 47 -0.11 4.52 2.66
CA LEU A 47 -0.89 3.38 3.13
C LEU A 47 -2.17 3.88 3.83
N PRO A 48 -3.33 3.23 3.61
CA PRO A 48 -4.56 3.63 4.25
C PRO A 48 -4.36 3.63 5.77
N PRO A 49 -4.75 4.70 6.50
CA PRO A 49 -4.47 4.82 7.93
C PRO A 49 -5.04 3.65 8.73
N ASN A 50 -6.26 3.23 8.36
CA ASN A 50 -6.95 2.01 8.74
C ASN A 50 -8.13 1.88 7.76
N PRO A 51 -8.36 0.75 7.05
CA PRO A 51 -9.60 0.60 6.30
C PRO A 51 -10.77 0.70 7.28
N GLU A 52 -11.71 1.64 7.12
CA GLU A 52 -12.96 1.60 7.89
C GLU A 52 -13.73 0.37 7.44
N ARG A 53 -13.76 -0.67 8.28
CA ARG A 53 -14.51 -1.87 7.96
C ARG A 53 -15.89 -1.77 8.57
N ILE A 54 -16.87 -1.51 7.72
CA ILE A 54 -18.28 -1.52 8.12
C ILE A 54 -18.73 -2.99 8.21
N TYR A 55 -18.55 -3.60 9.38
CA TYR A 55 -19.18 -4.89 9.66
C TYR A 55 -20.63 -4.67 10.05
N PRO A 56 -21.59 -5.34 9.38
CA PRO A 56 -23.00 -5.24 9.74
C PRO A 56 -23.27 -5.79 11.15
N THR A 57 -22.40 -6.69 11.62
CA THR A 57 -22.53 -7.34 12.93
C THR A 57 -21.72 -6.57 13.98
N LYS A 58 -22.42 -5.82 14.83
CA LYS A 58 -21.85 -5.27 16.07
C LYS A 58 -21.97 -6.32 17.17
N PHE A 59 -20.85 -6.77 17.71
CA PHE A 59 -20.85 -7.61 18.91
C PHE A 59 -21.27 -6.81 20.15
N SER A 60 -21.92 -7.48 21.10
CA SER A 60 -22.21 -6.86 22.39
C SER A 60 -20.90 -6.58 23.15
N PRO A 61 -20.86 -5.58 24.06
CA PRO A 61 -19.69 -5.34 24.89
C PRO A 61 -19.24 -6.59 25.67
N ALA A 62 -20.19 -7.39 26.17
CA ALA A 62 -19.89 -8.65 26.85
C ALA A 62 -19.22 -9.68 25.93
N THR A 63 -19.64 -9.75 24.67
CA THR A 63 -19.01 -10.62 23.67
C THR A 63 -17.59 -10.16 23.34
N LEU A 64 -17.35 -8.85 23.22
CA LEU A 64 -16.01 -8.32 22.99
C LEU A 64 -15.08 -8.59 24.18
N GLU A 65 -15.55 -8.44 25.41
CA GLU A 65 -14.76 -8.80 26.60
C GLU A 65 -14.45 -10.31 26.65
N ALA A 66 -15.41 -11.16 26.29
CA ALA A 66 -15.16 -12.60 26.20
C ALA A 66 -14.10 -12.94 25.14
N LEU A 67 -14.20 -12.36 23.93
CA LEU A 67 -13.19 -12.53 22.89
C LEU A 67 -11.81 -12.03 23.35
N ARG A 68 -11.75 -10.84 23.97
CA ARG A 68 -10.50 -10.29 24.52
C ARG A 68 -9.87 -11.26 25.53
N ALA A 69 -10.66 -11.86 26.42
CA ALA A 69 -10.16 -12.88 27.35
C ALA A 69 -9.62 -14.14 26.66
N LEU A 70 -10.29 -14.61 25.60
CA LEU A 70 -9.86 -15.78 24.82
C LEU A 70 -8.52 -15.59 24.09
N THR A 71 -8.00 -14.36 23.97
CA THR A 71 -6.62 -14.14 23.48
C THR A 71 -5.53 -14.64 24.45
N GLN A 72 -5.92 -15.10 25.64
CA GLN A 72 -5.07 -15.72 26.66
C GLN A 72 -5.50 -17.15 26.98
N ASP A 73 -6.31 -17.78 26.12
CA ASP A 73 -6.75 -19.16 26.28
C ASP A 73 -5.56 -20.15 26.32
N ALA A 74 -5.75 -21.30 26.96
CA ALA A 74 -4.73 -22.35 27.02
C ALA A 74 -4.44 -22.94 25.63
N ASP A 75 -5.45 -23.05 24.77
CA ASP A 75 -5.30 -23.57 23.40
C ASP A 75 -4.85 -22.46 22.43
N GLU A 76 -3.74 -22.68 21.74
CA GLU A 76 -3.12 -21.72 20.83
C GLU A 76 -3.99 -21.36 19.62
N LYS A 77 -4.85 -22.30 19.20
CA LYS A 77 -5.79 -22.08 18.10
C LYS A 77 -6.92 -21.17 18.55
N VAL A 78 -7.39 -21.31 19.79
CA VAL A 78 -8.40 -20.43 20.38
C VAL A 78 -7.85 -19.01 20.51
N ARG A 79 -6.61 -18.85 20.98
CA ARG A 79 -5.94 -17.54 21.06
C ARG A 79 -5.89 -16.84 19.71
N TYR A 80 -5.42 -17.53 18.68
CA TYR A 80 -5.33 -16.96 17.34
C TYR A 80 -6.72 -16.68 16.74
N ALA A 81 -7.67 -17.61 16.85
CA ALA A 81 -9.01 -17.43 16.32
C ALA A 81 -9.71 -16.22 16.95
N SER A 82 -9.57 -16.03 18.26
CA SER A 82 -10.12 -14.87 18.94
C SER A 82 -9.48 -13.56 18.45
N MET A 83 -8.16 -13.54 18.29
CA MET A 83 -7.44 -12.39 17.75
C MET A 83 -7.88 -12.05 16.32
N ASP A 84 -8.07 -13.04 15.46
CA ASP A 84 -8.55 -12.84 14.09
C ASP A 84 -9.95 -12.23 14.05
N VAL A 85 -10.87 -12.72 14.88
CA VAL A 85 -12.22 -12.13 15.01
C VAL A 85 -12.14 -10.68 15.50
N LEU A 86 -11.36 -10.40 16.54
CA LEU A 86 -11.20 -9.06 17.09
C LEU A 86 -10.58 -8.09 16.09
N TRP A 87 -9.57 -8.55 15.34
CA TRP A 87 -8.96 -7.79 14.25
C TRP A 87 -9.96 -7.49 13.15
N GLN A 88 -10.75 -8.49 12.76
CA GLN A 88 -11.81 -8.31 11.79
C GLN A 88 -12.77 -7.24 12.28
N VAL A 89 -13.41 -7.37 13.45
CA VAL A 89 -14.37 -6.37 13.94
C VAL A 89 -13.78 -5.02 14.38
N GLN A 90 -12.47 -4.82 14.18
CA GLN A 90 -11.75 -3.58 14.49
C GLN A 90 -11.90 -3.15 15.95
N ASP A 91 -11.82 -4.12 16.86
CA ASP A 91 -11.86 -3.83 18.28
C ASP A 91 -10.71 -2.90 18.67
N GLU A 92 -11.03 -1.77 19.31
CA GLU A 92 -10.08 -0.69 19.63
C GLU A 92 -8.90 -1.13 20.50
N ARG A 93 -9.04 -2.23 21.27
CA ARG A 93 -8.00 -2.72 22.17
C ARG A 93 -6.99 -3.62 21.46
N VAL A 94 -7.28 -4.08 20.24
CA VAL A 94 -6.47 -5.04 19.49
C VAL A 94 -5.02 -4.61 19.31
N PRO A 95 -4.67 -3.35 18.99
CA PRO A 95 -3.27 -2.95 18.88
C PRO A 95 -2.47 -3.15 20.19
N GLY A 96 -3.11 -2.99 21.35
CA GLY A 96 -2.49 -3.28 22.65
C GLY A 96 -2.36 -4.78 22.88
N ILE A 97 -3.40 -5.55 22.56
CA ILE A 97 -3.41 -7.00 22.75
C ILE A 97 -2.40 -7.69 21.84
N ILE A 98 -2.28 -7.29 20.56
CA ILE A 98 -1.28 -7.83 19.63
C ILE A 98 0.15 -7.63 20.14
N ARG A 99 0.47 -6.42 20.64
CA ARG A 99 1.79 -6.15 21.22
C ARG A 99 2.09 -7.06 22.40
N LYS A 100 1.11 -7.21 23.32
CA LYS A 100 1.21 -8.14 24.43
C LYS A 100 1.37 -9.59 23.95
N MET A 101 0.60 -10.01 22.95
CA MET A 101 0.72 -11.36 22.39
C MET A 101 2.10 -11.61 21.81
N PHE A 102 2.70 -10.65 21.09
CA PHE A 102 4.08 -10.86 20.62
C PHE A 102 5.06 -11.07 21.78
N GLU A 103 4.86 -10.42 22.93
CA GLU A 103 5.68 -10.57 24.14
C GLU A 103 5.44 -11.87 24.90
N THR A 104 4.18 -12.32 25.02
CA THR A 104 3.80 -13.42 25.91
C THR A 104 3.53 -14.74 25.19
N GLU A 105 3.35 -14.72 23.87
CA GLU A 105 2.99 -15.90 23.09
C GLU A 105 4.17 -16.88 22.99
N THR A 106 3.94 -18.09 23.52
CA THR A 106 4.91 -19.18 23.54
C THR A 106 4.97 -19.88 22.19
N GLU A 107 3.85 -19.96 21.47
CA GLU A 107 3.77 -20.65 20.19
C GLU A 107 4.19 -19.74 19.04
N SER A 108 5.39 -20.00 18.48
CA SER A 108 5.91 -19.25 17.33
C SER A 108 4.92 -19.21 16.15
N GLN A 109 4.15 -20.28 15.95
CA GLN A 109 3.15 -20.34 14.88
C GLN A 109 2.02 -19.31 15.06
N VAL A 110 1.59 -19.01 16.29
CA VAL A 110 0.57 -17.98 16.54
C VAL A 110 1.12 -16.60 16.19
N LYS A 111 2.37 -16.28 16.57
CA LYS A 111 3.03 -15.02 16.17
C LYS A 111 3.11 -14.88 14.65
N LYS A 112 3.52 -15.95 13.96
CA LYS A 112 3.57 -15.98 12.48
C LYS A 112 2.19 -15.77 11.85
N ASN A 113 1.14 -16.37 12.42
CA ASN A 113 -0.23 -16.20 11.94
C ASN A 113 -0.74 -14.76 12.14
N ILE A 114 -0.46 -14.14 13.29
CA ILE A 114 -0.79 -12.73 13.55
C ILE A 114 -0.09 -11.82 12.54
N ILE A 115 1.21 -12.03 12.28
CA ILE A 115 1.96 -11.27 11.26
C ILE A 115 1.31 -11.43 9.88
N SER A 116 0.94 -12.65 9.49
CA SER A 116 0.27 -12.90 8.21
C SER A 116 -1.13 -12.27 8.12
N MET A 117 -1.89 -12.27 9.23
CA MET A 117 -3.18 -11.59 9.32
C MET A 117 -3.03 -10.07 9.11
N LEU A 118 -2.07 -9.45 9.80
CA LEU A 118 -1.76 -8.03 9.65
C LEU A 118 -1.28 -7.69 8.24
N ALA A 119 -0.44 -8.53 7.64
CA ALA A 119 0.14 -8.29 6.32
C ALA A 119 -0.94 -8.27 5.21
N LYS A 120 -2.02 -9.04 5.37
CA LYS A 120 -3.16 -9.04 4.45
C LYS A 120 -3.94 -7.72 4.45
N ASP A 121 -3.93 -6.99 5.55
CA ASP A 121 -4.72 -5.76 5.71
C ASP A 121 -4.14 -4.55 4.95
N LYS A 122 -2.83 -4.56 4.69
CA LYS A 122 -2.13 -3.50 3.95
C LYS A 122 -2.39 -2.08 4.45
N SER A 123 -2.63 -1.90 5.76
CA SER A 123 -2.85 -0.59 6.37
C SER A 123 -1.60 -0.07 7.05
N LYS A 124 -1.61 1.23 7.36
CA LYS A 124 -0.56 1.86 8.17
C LYS A 124 -0.52 1.27 9.58
N LEU A 125 -1.68 0.98 10.17
CA LEU A 125 -1.77 0.32 11.47
C LEU A 125 -1.14 -1.08 11.40
N SER A 126 -1.45 -1.86 10.36
CA SER A 126 -0.91 -3.21 10.23
C SER A 126 0.60 -3.21 9.99
N LEU A 127 1.12 -2.28 9.17
CA LEU A 127 2.56 -2.07 9.01
C LEU A 127 3.22 -1.75 10.36
N ASN A 128 2.68 -0.80 11.13
CA ASN A 128 3.23 -0.42 12.42
C ASN A 128 3.30 -1.59 13.42
N LEU A 129 2.25 -2.43 13.46
CA LEU A 129 2.21 -3.61 14.33
C LEU A 129 3.19 -4.69 13.88
N ILE A 130 3.40 -4.88 12.57
CA ILE A 130 4.42 -5.80 12.05
C ILE A 130 5.82 -5.26 12.36
N THR A 131 6.05 -3.95 12.24
CA THR A 131 7.33 -3.33 12.62
C THR A 131 7.64 -3.52 14.11
N TYR A 132 6.62 -3.55 14.97
CA TYR A 132 6.82 -3.91 16.38
C TYR A 132 7.41 -5.32 16.53
N ALA A 133 6.93 -6.29 15.72
CA ALA A 133 7.41 -7.68 15.71
C ALA A 133 8.86 -7.86 15.20
N ILE A 134 9.49 -6.80 14.69
CA ILE A 134 10.89 -6.83 14.24
C ILE A 134 11.85 -6.54 15.39
N ASN A 135 11.54 -5.63 16.30
CA ASN A 135 12.58 -5.07 17.16
C ASN A 135 12.91 -5.92 18.41
N ASN A 136 12.08 -6.90 18.81
CA ASN A 136 12.13 -7.47 20.16
C ASN A 136 11.87 -8.99 20.28
N TYR A 137 12.01 -9.78 19.21
CA TYR A 137 11.56 -11.18 19.23
C TYR A 137 12.56 -12.19 18.67
N ASP A 138 12.24 -13.48 18.81
CA ASP A 138 13.01 -14.58 18.25
C ASP A 138 13.22 -14.43 16.74
N LYS A 139 14.31 -15.02 16.25
CA LYS A 139 14.75 -14.91 14.85
C LYS A 139 13.62 -15.23 13.86
N GLU A 140 12.86 -16.29 14.13
CA GLU A 140 11.76 -16.74 13.26
C GLU A 140 10.64 -15.70 13.14
N THR A 141 10.28 -15.05 14.25
CA THR A 141 9.29 -13.98 14.28
C THR A 141 9.80 -12.75 13.52
N ARG A 142 11.07 -12.36 13.72
CA ARG A 142 11.68 -11.24 12.99
C ARG A 142 11.74 -11.48 11.49
N LEU A 143 12.20 -12.67 11.07
CA LEU A 143 12.21 -13.08 9.67
C LEU A 143 10.82 -13.00 9.06
N LYS A 144 9.80 -13.54 9.74
CA LYS A 144 8.43 -13.48 9.26
C LYS A 144 7.92 -12.04 9.11
N ALA A 145 8.28 -11.17 10.03
CA ALA A 145 7.93 -9.76 9.97
C ALA A 145 8.61 -9.05 8.79
N VAL A 146 9.89 -9.30 8.54
CA VAL A 146 10.62 -8.78 7.36
C VAL A 146 9.97 -9.24 6.06
N GLU A 147 9.67 -10.54 5.93
CA GLU A 147 8.96 -11.08 4.77
C GLU A 147 7.61 -10.40 4.58
N ALA A 148 6.85 -10.23 5.67
CA ALA A 148 5.53 -9.60 5.63
C ALA A 148 5.61 -8.14 5.19
N ILE A 149 6.54 -7.34 5.72
CA ILE A 149 6.76 -5.96 5.28
C ILE A 149 7.17 -5.91 3.81
N GLY A 150 7.98 -6.88 3.36
CA GLY A 150 8.38 -7.03 1.96
C GLY A 150 7.21 -7.17 0.96
N THR A 151 6.01 -7.50 1.44
CA THR A 151 4.80 -7.58 0.61
C THR A 151 4.00 -6.28 0.54
N PHE A 152 4.45 -5.20 1.17
CA PHE A 152 3.80 -3.88 1.11
C PHE A 152 4.41 -3.05 -0.02
N SER A 153 3.62 -2.70 -1.03
CA SER A 153 4.07 -1.90 -2.17
C SER A 153 4.06 -0.40 -1.87
N SER A 154 4.78 0.03 -0.81
CA SER A 154 4.78 1.43 -0.35
C SER A 154 6.16 1.90 0.15
N PRO A 155 6.54 3.18 -0.05
CA PRO A 155 7.77 3.74 0.49
C PRO A 155 7.87 3.65 2.02
N GLU A 156 6.75 3.73 2.75
CA GLU A 156 6.69 3.58 4.20
C GLU A 156 7.16 2.18 4.65
N ALA A 157 6.92 1.14 3.85
CA ALA A 157 7.42 -0.21 4.14
C ALA A 157 8.95 -0.29 4.02
N ILE A 158 9.55 0.41 3.04
CA ILE A 158 11.00 0.53 2.95
C ILE A 158 11.55 1.26 4.19
N ALA A 159 10.90 2.36 4.60
CA ALA A 159 11.31 3.12 5.78
C ALA A 159 11.25 2.25 7.06
N ALA A 160 10.25 1.38 7.19
CA ALA A 160 10.12 0.46 8.30
C ALA A 160 11.22 -0.61 8.35
N LEU A 161 11.83 -0.95 7.21
CA LEU A 161 12.94 -1.92 7.12
C LEU A 161 14.33 -1.30 7.36
N ASN A 162 14.46 0.03 7.34
CA ASN A 162 15.75 0.70 7.50
C ASN A 162 16.52 0.28 8.77
N PRO A 163 15.90 0.16 9.96
CA PRO A 163 16.61 -0.26 11.17
C PRO A 163 17.16 -1.70 11.06
N VAL A 164 16.49 -2.55 10.29
CA VAL A 164 16.75 -4.00 10.18
C VAL A 164 17.95 -4.31 9.30
N MET A 165 18.38 -3.34 8.48
CA MET A 165 19.62 -3.45 7.70
C MET A 165 20.86 -3.69 8.57
N ASN A 166 20.78 -3.33 9.86
CA ASN A 166 21.83 -3.54 10.84
C ASN A 166 21.47 -4.64 11.87
N ASP A 167 20.53 -5.54 11.58
CA ASP A 167 20.22 -6.67 12.46
C ASP A 167 21.48 -7.50 12.71
N TYR A 168 21.61 -8.06 13.90
CA TYR A 168 22.78 -8.87 14.27
C TYR A 168 22.84 -10.19 13.48
N ASP A 169 21.69 -10.74 13.09
CA ASP A 169 21.57 -11.97 12.33
C ASP A 169 21.74 -11.71 10.82
N GLU A 170 22.63 -12.47 10.18
CA GLU A 170 22.96 -12.29 8.76
C GLU A 170 21.83 -12.65 7.81
N GLU A 171 21.01 -13.63 8.16
CA GLU A 171 19.88 -14.06 7.35
C GLU A 171 18.81 -12.99 7.34
N ILE A 172 18.58 -12.34 8.49
CA ILE A 172 17.66 -11.20 8.58
C ILE A 172 18.15 -10.04 7.74
N ARG A 173 19.45 -9.71 7.78
CA ARG A 173 20.00 -8.66 6.90
C ARG A 173 19.80 -9.00 5.43
N LEU A 174 20.07 -10.24 5.02
CA LEU A 174 19.85 -10.70 3.64
C LEU A 174 18.37 -10.57 3.24
N LYS A 175 17.46 -11.08 4.08
CA LYS A 175 16.01 -11.00 3.83
C LYS A 175 15.49 -9.57 3.78
N THR A 176 16.09 -8.67 4.54
CA THR A 176 15.74 -7.24 4.53
C THR A 176 16.09 -6.61 3.19
N VAL A 177 17.27 -6.93 2.63
CA VAL A 177 17.66 -6.44 1.30
C VAL A 177 16.75 -7.02 0.20
N GLU A 178 16.42 -8.31 0.27
CA GLU A 178 15.47 -8.94 -0.65
C GLU A 178 14.09 -8.27 -0.58
N ALA A 179 13.58 -8.04 0.63
CA ALA A 179 12.31 -7.36 0.86
C ALA A 179 12.29 -5.95 0.27
N VAL A 180 13.32 -5.12 0.52
CA VAL A 180 13.42 -3.78 -0.08
C VAL A 180 13.44 -3.83 -1.60
N ASN A 181 14.17 -4.77 -2.20
CA ASN A 181 14.19 -4.94 -3.65
C ASN A 181 12.81 -5.33 -4.20
N ASN A 182 12.09 -6.24 -3.53
CA ASN A 182 10.74 -6.64 -3.90
C ASN A 182 9.77 -5.46 -3.84
N ILE A 183 9.78 -4.69 -2.75
CA ILE A 183 8.93 -3.51 -2.59
C ILE A 183 9.18 -2.50 -3.73
N ARG A 184 10.46 -2.24 -4.07
CA ARG A 184 10.81 -1.34 -5.18
C ARG A 184 10.28 -1.83 -6.53
N LYS A 185 10.39 -3.14 -6.80
CA LYS A 185 9.85 -3.74 -8.03
C LYS A 185 8.33 -3.62 -8.09
N ASP A 186 7.64 -3.85 -6.98
CA ASP A 186 6.19 -3.74 -6.90
C ASP A 186 5.72 -2.30 -7.12
N ILE A 187 6.37 -1.32 -6.47
CA ILE A 187 6.09 0.11 -6.68
C ILE A 187 6.28 0.48 -8.17
N GLN A 188 7.36 0.02 -8.79
CA GLN A 188 7.63 0.28 -10.20
C GLN A 188 6.60 -0.38 -11.12
N ALA A 189 6.21 -1.63 -10.84
CA ALA A 189 5.20 -2.34 -11.61
C ALA A 189 3.82 -1.65 -11.53
N GLU A 190 3.42 -1.20 -10.34
CA GLU A 190 2.16 -0.47 -10.15
C GLU A 190 2.19 0.89 -10.88
N LYS A 191 3.33 1.59 -10.85
CA LYS A 191 3.54 2.81 -11.62
C LYS A 191 3.39 2.56 -13.12
N GLU A 192 4.03 1.53 -13.66
CA GLU A 192 3.93 1.18 -15.08
C GLU A 192 2.50 0.80 -15.50
N LYS A 193 1.80 0.02 -14.67
CA LYS A 193 0.41 -0.34 -14.91
C LYS A 193 -0.47 0.90 -14.99
N ARG A 194 -0.34 1.81 -14.02
CA ARG A 194 -1.10 3.05 -13.98
C ARG A 194 -0.78 3.98 -15.16
N MET A 195 0.47 4.01 -15.60
CA MET A 195 0.85 4.72 -16.82
C MET A 195 0.10 4.21 -18.04
N ARG A 196 0.03 2.89 -18.22
CA ARG A 196 -0.73 2.29 -19.32
C ARG A 196 -2.22 2.61 -19.24
N GLU A 197 -2.80 2.63 -18.03
CA GLU A 197 -4.21 3.00 -17.81
C GLU A 197 -4.48 4.47 -18.18
N ILE A 198 -3.59 5.40 -17.79
CA ILE A 198 -3.70 6.81 -18.15
C ILE A 198 -3.56 7.00 -19.67
N GLU A 199 -2.63 6.30 -20.32
CA GLU A 199 -2.48 6.35 -21.77
C GLU A 199 -3.71 5.80 -22.51
N ALA A 200 -4.31 4.73 -22.00
CA ALA A 200 -5.53 4.14 -22.57
C ALA A 200 -6.72 5.09 -22.44
N THR A 201 -6.92 5.70 -21.27
CA THR A 201 -8.02 6.66 -21.03
C THR A 201 -7.86 7.94 -21.85
N THR A 202 -6.64 8.45 -21.97
CA THR A 202 -6.34 9.64 -22.79
C THR A 202 -6.67 9.39 -24.27
N LYS A 203 -6.23 8.24 -24.83
CA LYS A 203 -6.53 7.85 -26.23
C LYS A 203 -8.02 7.65 -26.49
N SER A 204 -8.78 7.21 -25.48
CA SER A 204 -10.24 7.06 -25.60
C SER A 204 -10.98 8.39 -25.53
N SER A 205 -10.43 9.41 -24.89
CA SER A 205 -11.03 10.75 -24.76
C SER A 205 -10.74 11.70 -25.92
N SER A 206 -9.87 11.31 -26.85
CA SER A 206 -9.45 12.09 -28.02
C SER A 206 -10.25 11.82 -29.30
N PHE A 207 -11.38 11.09 -29.21
CA PHE A 207 -12.36 10.88 -30.27
C PHE A 207 -13.66 11.61 -29.93
#